data_AF-A0A423UEK1-F1
#
_entry.id   AF-A0A423UEK1-F1
#
_cell.length_a   1.000
_cell.length_b   1.000
_cell.length_c   1.000
_cell.angle_alpha   90.00
_cell.angle_beta   90.00
_cell.angle_gamma   90.00
#
_symmetry.space_group_name_H-M   'P 1'
#
loop_
_entity.id
_entity.type
_entity.pdbx_description
1 polymer ?
#
loop_
_entity_poly.entity_id
_entity_poly.type
_entity_poly.pdbx_seq_one_letter_code
_entity_poly.pdbx_strand_id
1 'polypeptide(L)'
;MDPPKVTPAASVMNMKFAPIVNPEARRASPQPVRVDLRTVFLAGIGAWVVAAIVCAVLLAVGLHAMPYLQICLAGIVVGIALLIWEHFDRCNYRKLGA
;
A
#
# COMPACT_ATOMS: atom_id res chain seq x y z
N MET A 1 -53.39 36.33 25.47
CA MET A 1 -53.55 35.98 24.04
C MET A 1 -52.15 35.95 23.46
N ASP A 2 -51.50 34.80 23.52
CA ASP A 2 -50.17 34.60 22.93
C ASP A 2 -50.29 34.32 21.43
N PRO A 3 -49.37 34.85 20.59
CA PRO A 3 -49.38 34.59 19.16
C PRO A 3 -49.01 33.13 18.85
N PRO A 4 -49.51 32.56 17.74
CA PRO A 4 -49.32 31.15 17.39
C PRO A 4 -47.85 30.84 17.07
N LYS A 5 -47.30 29.81 17.72
CA LYS A 5 -46.01 29.20 17.35
C LYS A 5 -46.12 28.56 15.96
N VAL A 6 -45.78 29.33 14.94
CA VAL A 6 -45.44 28.79 13.62
C VAL A 6 -44.02 28.23 13.70
N THR A 7 -43.89 26.91 13.76
CA THR A 7 -42.68 26.23 13.27
C THR A 7 -43.05 24.86 12.70
N PRO A 8 -43.64 24.80 11.50
CA PRO A 8 -43.48 23.65 10.64
C PRO A 8 -42.08 23.74 9.99
N ALA A 9 -41.43 22.60 9.75
CA ALA A 9 -40.29 22.46 8.83
C ALA A 9 -38.84 22.70 9.31
N ALA A 10 -38.48 22.49 10.58
CA ALA A 10 -37.05 22.43 11.00
C ALA A 10 -36.55 21.05 11.45
N SER A 11 -37.42 20.03 11.50
CA SER A 11 -37.04 18.65 11.87
C SER A 11 -36.77 17.76 10.65
N VAL A 12 -36.53 18.37 9.49
CA VAL A 12 -36.17 17.70 8.23
C VAL A 12 -34.76 18.13 7.87
N MET A 13 -33.73 17.71 8.62
CA MET A 13 -32.34 17.64 8.11
C MET A 13 -31.55 16.56 8.86
N ASN A 14 -32.08 15.33 8.78
CA ASN A 14 -31.32 14.10 8.89
C ASN A 14 -30.40 13.91 7.66
N MET A 15 -29.34 14.72 7.49
CA MET A 15 -28.33 14.43 6.46
C MET A 15 -26.92 14.81 6.91
N LYS A 16 -26.13 13.79 7.28
CA LYS A 16 -24.77 13.46 6.80
C LYS A 16 -23.65 14.52 6.72
N PHE A 17 -23.86 15.78 7.10
CA PHE A 17 -22.86 16.85 7.02
C PHE A 17 -22.05 17.07 8.30
N ALA A 18 -22.40 16.38 9.38
CA ALA A 18 -21.63 16.40 10.63
C ALA A 18 -20.09 16.20 10.47
N PRO A 19 -19.57 15.39 9.51
CA PRO A 19 -18.12 15.19 9.39
C PRO A 19 -17.35 16.33 8.73
N ILE A 20 -18.01 17.24 8.00
CA ILE A 20 -17.33 18.34 7.28
C ILE A 20 -17.21 19.58 8.17
N VAL A 21 -18.17 19.79 9.07
CA VAL A 21 -18.27 21.01 9.89
C VAL A 21 -17.53 20.88 11.24
N ASN A 22 -17.35 19.67 11.77
CA ASN A 22 -16.62 19.44 13.02
C ASN A 22 -15.33 18.63 12.78
N PRO A 23 -14.13 19.27 12.77
CA PRO A 23 -12.86 18.56 12.63
C PRO A 23 -12.58 17.63 13.82
N GLU A 24 -13.17 17.92 14.99
CA GLU A 24 -13.11 17.13 16.23
C GLU A 24 -13.82 15.75 16.11
N ALA A 25 -14.74 15.59 15.16
CA ALA A 25 -15.50 14.35 14.93
C ALA A 25 -14.84 13.40 13.91
N ARG A 26 -13.63 13.73 13.43
CA ARG A 26 -12.83 12.77 12.64
C ARG A 26 -12.55 11.55 13.51
N ARG A 27 -13.06 10.39 13.09
CA ARG A 27 -12.58 9.09 13.59
C ARG A 27 -11.06 9.11 13.54
N ALA A 28 -10.42 8.77 14.66
CA ALA A 28 -8.96 8.60 14.72
C ALA A 28 -8.52 7.80 13.49
N SER A 29 -7.56 8.34 12.74
CA SER A 29 -7.07 7.73 11.51
C SER A 29 -6.91 6.22 11.73
N PRO A 30 -7.54 5.37 10.90
CA PRO A 30 -7.51 3.93 11.09
C PRO A 30 -6.07 3.50 11.35
N GLN A 31 -5.86 2.66 12.38
CA GLN A 31 -4.51 2.16 12.63
C GLN A 31 -3.98 1.57 11.32
N PRO A 32 -2.77 1.98 10.88
CA PRO A 32 -2.21 1.51 9.63
C PRO A 32 -2.19 -0.01 9.68
N VAL A 33 -2.99 -0.64 8.81
CA VAL A 33 -3.01 -2.09 8.65
C VAL A 33 -1.57 -2.50 8.39
N ARG A 34 -1.00 -3.29 9.30
CA ARG A 34 0.34 -3.84 9.17
C ARG A 34 0.27 -4.96 8.12
N VAL A 35 0.07 -4.59 6.87
CA VAL A 35 0.48 -5.49 5.78
C VAL A 35 1.99 -5.40 5.76
N ASP A 36 2.66 -6.49 6.14
CA ASP A 36 4.11 -6.57 6.05
C ASP A 36 4.50 -6.68 4.56
N LEU A 37 4.49 -5.53 3.87
CA LEU A 37 4.90 -5.40 2.47
C LEU A 37 6.30 -6.00 2.27
N ARG A 38 7.19 -5.86 3.25
CA ARG A 38 8.52 -6.47 3.24
C ARG A 38 8.47 -8.00 3.11
N THR A 39 7.56 -8.67 3.80
CA THR A 39 7.43 -10.12 3.74
C THR A 39 6.98 -10.57 2.36
N VAL A 40 6.03 -9.85 1.75
CA VAL A 40 5.56 -10.14 0.38
C VAL A 40 6.65 -9.87 -0.65
N PHE A 41 7.39 -8.77 -0.52
CA PHE A 41 8.51 -8.47 -1.43
C PHE A 41 9.66 -9.47 -1.30
N LEU A 42 10.01 -9.90 -0.08
CA LEU A 42 11.00 -10.94 0.16
C LEU A 42 10.56 -12.28 -0.43
N ALA A 43 9.29 -12.65 -0.28
CA ALA A 43 8.74 -13.85 -0.90
C ALA A 43 8.83 -13.79 -2.43
N GLY A 44 8.51 -12.63 -3.02
CA GLY A 44 8.64 -12.40 -4.46
C GLY A 44 10.09 -12.52 -4.95
N ILE A 45 11.04 -11.85 -4.29
CA ILE A 45 12.47 -11.95 -4.64
C ILE A 45 12.96 -13.40 -4.48
N GLY A 46 12.58 -14.08 -3.40
CA GLY A 46 12.93 -15.48 -3.18
C GLY A 46 12.45 -16.38 -4.32
N ALA A 47 11.21 -16.20 -4.77
CA ALA A 47 10.67 -16.92 -5.93
C ALA A 47 11.46 -16.63 -7.21
N TRP A 48 11.83 -15.36 -7.47
CA TRP A 48 12.65 -14.99 -8.62
C TRP A 48 14.07 -15.55 -8.56
N VAL A 49 14.69 -15.61 -7.37
CA VAL A 49 16.00 -16.24 -7.16
C VAL A 49 15.94 -17.73 -7.47
N VAL A 50 14.91 -18.43 -6.99
CA VAL A 50 14.71 -19.86 -7.31
C VAL A 50 14.55 -20.06 -8.81
N ALA A 51 13.75 -19.22 -9.48
CA ALA A 51 13.58 -19.28 -10.94
C ALA A 51 14.90 -19.01 -11.68
N ALA A 52 15.72 -18.06 -11.21
CA ALA A 52 17.03 -17.77 -11.77
C ALA A 52 18.00 -18.96 -11.64
N ILE A 53 17.99 -19.65 -10.49
CA ILE A 53 18.79 -20.87 -10.27
C ILE A 53 18.38 -21.95 -11.27
N VAL A 54 17.08 -22.18 -11.46
CA VAL A 54 16.58 -23.15 -12.44
C VAL A 54 17.05 -22.77 -13.85
N CYS A 55 16.90 -21.50 -14.26
CA CYS A 55 17.37 -21.03 -15.56
C CYS A 55 18.89 -21.20 -15.75
N ALA A 56 19.68 -20.95 -14.71
CA ALA A 56 21.13 -21.14 -14.74
C ALA A 56 21.51 -22.61 -14.92
N VAL A 57 20.79 -23.54 -14.27
CA VAL A 57 20.97 -24.98 -14.48
C VAL A 57 20.62 -25.37 -15.91
N LEU A 58 19.51 -24.87 -16.47
CA LEU A 58 19.14 -25.13 -17.87
C LEU A 58 20.23 -24.66 -18.84
N LEU A 59 20.83 -23.50 -18.58
CA LEU A 59 21.96 -22.97 -19.33
C LEU A 59 23.21 -23.86 -19.23
N ALA A 60 23.51 -24.38 -18.04
CA ALA A 60 24.64 -25.28 -17.83
C ALA A 60 24.49 -26.61 -18.58
N VAL A 61 23.26 -27.07 -18.80
CA VAL A 61 22.93 -28.27 -19.60
C VAL A 61 22.93 -27.98 -21.11
N GLY A 62 23.18 -26.73 -21.52
CA GLY A 62 23.31 -26.32 -22.92
C GLY A 62 21.99 -25.91 -23.58
N LEU A 63 20.93 -25.69 -22.80
CA LEU A 63 19.68 -25.13 -23.32
C LEU A 63 19.78 -23.61 -23.44
N HIS A 64 19.22 -23.05 -24.51
CA HIS A 64 19.16 -21.61 -24.74
C HIS A 64 18.14 -20.95 -23.79
N ALA A 65 18.53 -20.74 -22.52
CA ALA A 65 17.69 -20.11 -21.50
C ALA A 65 18.14 -18.69 -21.09
N MET A 66 19.06 -18.08 -21.84
CA MET A 66 19.51 -16.69 -21.66
C MET A 66 18.37 -15.66 -21.52
N PRO A 67 17.34 -15.61 -22.38
CA PRO A 67 16.27 -14.63 -22.24
C PRO A 67 15.44 -14.84 -20.96
N TYR A 68 15.24 -16.08 -20.53
CA TYR A 68 14.53 -16.39 -19.29
C TYR A 68 15.34 -15.97 -18.05
N LEU A 69 16.66 -16.13 -18.10
CA LEU A 69 17.56 -15.66 -17.04
C LEU A 69 17.50 -14.13 -16.90
N GLN A 70 17.46 -13.40 -18.02
CA GLN A 70 17.33 -11.94 -18.02
C GLN A 70 16.01 -11.47 -17.39
N ILE A 71 14.91 -12.15 -17.67
CA ILE A 71 13.60 -11.87 -17.04
C ILE A 71 13.67 -12.11 -15.53
N CYS A 72 14.31 -13.21 -15.10
CA CYS A 72 14.46 -13.48 -13.66
C CYS A 72 15.29 -12.41 -12.96
N LEU A 73 16.39 -11.98 -13.57
CA LEU A 73 17.21 -10.88 -13.05
C LEU A 73 16.43 -9.56 -12.98
N ALA A 74 15.64 -9.24 -14.01
CA ALA A 74 14.76 -8.07 -13.98
C ALA A 74 13.76 -8.14 -12.82
N GLY A 75 13.15 -9.31 -12.58
CA GLY A 75 12.26 -9.54 -11.45
C GLY A 75 12.94 -9.34 -10.08
N ILE A 76 14.19 -9.81 -9.92
CA ILE A 76 15.00 -9.57 -8.72
C ILE A 76 15.27 -8.08 -8.54
N VAL A 77 15.72 -7.38 -9.59
CA VAL A 77 16.05 -5.94 -9.54
C VAL A 77 14.82 -5.11 -9.18
N VAL A 78 13.68 -5.38 -9.82
CA VAL A 78 12.40 -4.70 -9.52
C VAL A 78 11.96 -4.99 -8.09
N GLY A 79 12.05 -6.24 -7.64
CA GLY A 79 11.74 -6.62 -6.26
C GLY A 79 12.59 -5.89 -5.24
N ILE A 80 13.91 -5.79 -5.47
CA ILE A 80 14.85 -5.05 -4.61
C ILE A 80 14.51 -3.56 -4.61
N ALA A 81 14.25 -2.96 -5.78
CA ALA A 81 13.91 -1.54 -5.90
C ALA A 81 12.65 -1.19 -5.10
N LEU A 82 11.61 -2.03 -5.15
CA LEU A 82 10.38 -1.87 -4.37
C LEU A 82 10.64 -2.00 -2.85
N LEU A 83 11.51 -2.92 -2.45
CA LEU A 83 11.92 -3.10 -1.06
C LEU A 83 12.68 -1.89 -0.50
N ILE A 84 13.58 -1.34 -1.33
CA ILE A 84 14.31 -0.10 -1.04
C ILE A 84 13.31 1.06 -0.92
N TRP A 85 12.40 1.20 -1.87
CA TRP A 85 11.38 2.26 -1.86
C TRP A 85 10.52 2.22 -0.58
N GLU A 86 10.00 1.05 -0.19
CA GLU A 86 9.23 0.87 1.06
C GLU A 86 10.08 1.20 2.31
N HIS A 87 11.39 0.88 2.29
CA HIS A 87 12.29 1.24 3.37
C HIS A 87 12.50 2.77 3.46
N PHE A 88 12.67 3.43 2.31
CA PHE A 88 12.82 4.88 2.23
C PHE A 88 11.53 5.62 2.59
N ASP A 89 10.37 5.15 2.15
CA ASP A 89 9.08 5.80 2.41
C ASP A 89 8.84 5.91 3.93
N ARG A 90 9.06 4.81 4.68
CA ARG A 90 9.03 4.83 6.16
C ARG A 90 10.06 5.76 6.79
N CYS A 91 11.29 5.78 6.27
CA CYS A 91 12.32 6.68 6.76
C CYS A 91 11.97 8.15 6.49
N ASN A 92 11.30 8.45 5.39
CA ASN A 92 10.88 9.79 5.02
C ASN A 92 9.74 10.30 5.90
N TYR A 93 8.73 9.47 6.21
CA TYR A 93 7.69 9.86 7.19
C TYR A 93 8.27 10.21 8.56
N ARG A 94 9.32 9.50 9.00
CA ARG A 94 9.99 9.82 10.28
C ARG A 94 10.78 11.12 10.24
N LYS A 95 11.25 11.55 9.07
CA LYS A 95 11.96 12.82 8.88
C LYS A 95 11.00 14.01 8.70
N LEU A 96 9.80 13.78 8.20
CA LEU A 96 8.78 14.81 7.97
C LEU A 96 7.89 15.08 9.20
N GLY A 97 7.88 14.17 10.19
CA GLY A 97 7.13 14.31 11.44
C GLY A 97 7.95 14.77 12.65
N ALA A 98 9.21 15.17 12.45
CA ALA A 98 10.08 15.82 13.42
C ALA A 98 10.21 17.31 13.08
#